data_AF-A0A268U7H1-F1
#
_entry.id   AF-A0A268U7H1-F1
#
_cell.length_a   1.000
_cell.length_b   1.000
_cell.length_c   1.000
_cell.angle_alpha   90.00
_cell.angle_beta   90.00
_cell.angle_gamma   90.00
#
_symmetry.space_group_name_H-M   'P 1'
#
loop_
_entity.id
_entity.type
_entity.pdbx_description
1 polymer ?
#
loop_
_entity_poly.entity_id
_entity_poly.type
_entity_poly.pdbx_seq_one_letter_code
_entity_poly.pdbx_strand_id
1 'polypeptide(L)'
;MQFKKSKPNQNEEGFQLQKIDELSARFDEKLNLQKPIKSDLKDHNQEEKDEKKNYTISLKKKIIAELEEFLEDFGDFGETKSSFIQNAISNSINQRKLEMKEKLLDKIKKLEN
;
A
#
# COMPACT_ATOMS: atom_id res chain seq x y z
N MET A 1 6.62 18.59 54.05
CA MET A 1 6.66 17.36 53.21
C MET A 1 7.01 17.78 51.79
N GLN A 2 8.09 17.26 51.22
CA GLN A 2 8.54 17.60 49.86
C GLN A 2 8.04 16.53 48.89
N PHE A 3 7.30 16.94 47.85
CA PHE A 3 6.84 16.04 46.78
C PHE A 3 7.95 15.88 45.73
N LYS A 4 8.43 14.64 45.55
CA LYS A 4 9.37 14.30 44.47
C LYS A 4 8.60 14.19 43.15
N LYS A 5 8.93 15.04 42.17
CA LYS A 5 8.46 14.90 40.78
C LYS A 5 9.28 13.81 40.09
N SER A 6 8.62 12.75 39.63
CA SER A 6 9.20 11.72 38.75
C SER A 6 9.34 12.26 37.33
N LYS A 7 10.53 12.07 36.73
CA LYS A 7 10.82 12.43 35.33
C LYS A 7 10.17 11.42 34.37
N PRO A 8 9.66 11.84 33.18
CA PRO A 8 9.24 10.91 32.14
C PRO A 8 10.47 10.20 31.55
N ASN A 9 10.39 8.87 31.48
CA ASN A 9 11.45 7.97 31.04
C ASN A 9 11.45 7.89 29.50
N GLN A 10 12.29 8.68 28.84
CA GLN A 10 12.42 8.79 27.37
C GLN A 10 12.86 7.50 26.66
N ASN A 11 13.09 6.41 27.41
CA ASN A 11 13.58 5.15 26.84
C ASN A 11 12.46 4.24 26.31
N GLU A 12 11.21 4.42 26.74
CA GLU A 12 10.13 3.49 26.37
C GLU A 12 9.64 3.66 24.92
N GLU A 13 9.68 4.87 24.37
CA GLU A 13 9.25 5.15 22.98
C GLU A 13 10.17 4.45 21.96
N GLY A 14 11.49 4.46 22.19
CA GLY A 14 12.46 3.79 21.31
C GLY A 14 12.29 2.27 21.26
N PHE A 15 11.91 1.64 22.38
CA PHE A 15 11.62 0.20 22.44
C PHE A 15 10.31 -0.17 21.74
N GLN A 16 9.33 0.74 21.68
CA GLN A 16 8.06 0.51 21.01
C GLN A 16 8.19 0.63 19.49
N LEU A 17 8.96 1.61 19.00
CA LEU A 17 9.27 1.77 17.57
C LEU A 17 10.01 0.54 17.00
N GLN A 18 11.00 0.02 17.72
CA GLN A 18 11.73 -1.19 17.29
C GLN A 18 10.84 -2.43 17.19
N LYS A 19 9.87 -2.57 18.10
CA LYS A 19 8.88 -3.67 18.06
C LYS A 19 7.93 -3.53 16.86
N ILE A 20 7.57 -2.31 16.49
CA ILE A 20 6.72 -2.05 15.31
C ILE A 20 7.46 -2.43 14.02
N ASP A 21 8.74 -2.08 13.92
CA ASP A 21 9.56 -2.44 12.76
C ASP A 21 9.76 -3.95 12.64
N GLU A 22 10.03 -4.65 13.75
CA GLU A 22 10.08 -6.12 13.78
C GLU A 22 8.73 -6.76 13.40
N LEU A 23 7.61 -6.20 13.86
CA LEU A 23 6.29 -6.71 13.54
C LEU A 23 5.92 -6.47 12.07
N SER A 24 6.33 -5.34 11.48
CA SER A 24 6.16 -5.06 10.05
C SER A 24 6.97 -6.06 9.22
N ALA A 25 8.24 -6.28 9.57
CA ALA A 25 9.10 -7.24 8.88
C ALA A 25 8.53 -8.67 8.93
N ARG A 26 8.03 -9.10 10.09
CA ARG A 26 7.38 -10.42 10.24
C ARG A 26 6.06 -10.54 9.47
N PHE A 27 5.35 -9.44 9.25
CA PHE A 27 4.11 -9.44 8.48
C PHE A 27 4.41 -9.60 6.99
N ASP A 28 5.41 -8.87 6.49
CA ASP A 28 5.90 -9.00 5.11
C ASP A 28 6.45 -10.42 4.84
N GLU A 29 7.16 -11.00 5.81
CA GLU A 29 7.67 -12.37 5.74
C GLU A 29 6.54 -13.43 5.73
N LYS A 30 5.48 -13.24 6.53
CA LYS A 30 4.33 -14.15 6.55
C LYS A 30 3.44 -14.04 5.30
N LEU A 31 3.34 -12.87 4.68
CA LEU A 31 2.65 -12.70 3.39
C LEU A 31 3.40 -13.43 2.27
N ASN A 32 4.73 -13.50 2.34
CA ASN A 32 5.54 -14.27 1.40
C ASN A 32 5.42 -15.80 1.57
N LEU A 33 5.00 -16.27 2.76
CA LEU A 33 4.88 -17.70 3.08
C LEU A 33 3.50 -18.30 2.82
N GLN A 34 2.44 -17.48 2.67
CA GLN A 34 1.09 -17.96 2.34
C GLN A 34 0.77 -17.78 0.85
N LYS A 35 1.48 -18.51 -0.02
CA LYS A 35 0.94 -18.90 -1.33
C LYS A 35 -0.01 -20.10 -1.15
N PRO A 36 -1.11 -20.19 -1.91
CA PRO A 36 -2.07 -21.29 -1.80
C PRO A 36 -1.44 -22.62 -2.23
N ILE A 37 -1.77 -23.66 -1.47
CA ILE A 37 -1.30 -25.02 -1.67
C ILE A 37 -2.04 -25.67 -2.86
N LYS A 38 -1.23 -26.18 -3.82
CA LYS A 38 -1.52 -27.11 -4.95
C LYS A 38 -2.12 -26.45 -6.22
N SER A 39 -1.59 -26.63 -7.43
CA SER A 39 -0.71 -27.69 -7.98
C SER A 39 0.14 -27.19 -9.16
N ASP A 40 1.21 -27.95 -9.42
CA ASP A 40 2.13 -27.94 -10.57
C ASP A 40 3.38 -27.05 -10.48
N LEU A 41 4.46 -27.73 -10.12
CA LEU A 41 5.83 -27.27 -10.13
C LEU A 41 6.27 -26.90 -11.55
N LYS A 42 6.59 -25.62 -11.75
CA LYS A 42 7.71 -25.22 -12.60
C LYS A 42 8.52 -24.14 -11.87
N ASP A 43 9.81 -24.38 -11.79
CA ASP A 43 10.85 -23.45 -11.37
C ASP A 43 10.57 -22.03 -11.88
N HIS A 44 10.28 -21.12 -10.95
CA HIS A 44 10.27 -19.69 -11.24
C HIS A 44 10.85 -18.93 -10.04
N ASN A 45 12.15 -19.11 -9.81
CA ASN A 45 13.01 -17.98 -9.43
C ASN A 45 13.27 -17.13 -10.69
N GLN A 46 12.19 -16.70 -11.35
CA GLN A 46 12.27 -15.56 -12.23
C GLN A 46 12.03 -14.36 -11.32
N GLU A 47 13.03 -13.50 -11.17
CA GLU A 47 12.77 -12.08 -10.93
C GLU A 47 11.54 -11.74 -11.76
N GLU A 48 10.43 -11.33 -11.13
CA GLU A 48 9.27 -10.85 -11.86
C GLU A 48 9.76 -9.65 -12.66
N LYS A 49 10.19 -9.91 -13.90
CA LYS A 49 10.36 -8.87 -14.90
C LYS A 49 9.04 -8.12 -14.93
N ASP A 50 9.08 -6.83 -15.24
CA ASP A 50 7.90 -6.03 -15.54
C ASP A 50 7.19 -6.58 -16.79
N GLU A 51 6.59 -7.75 -16.64
CA GLU A 51 5.87 -8.47 -17.68
C GLU A 51 4.53 -7.79 -17.81
N LYS A 52 4.34 -7.11 -18.94
CA LYS A 52 3.06 -6.51 -19.28
C LYS A 52 2.03 -7.62 -19.47
N LYS A 53 1.04 -7.64 -18.60
CA LYS A 53 -0.13 -8.52 -18.70
C LYS A 53 -1.32 -7.72 -19.23
N ASN A 54 -1.99 -8.25 -20.24
CA ASN A 54 -3.17 -7.64 -20.82
C ASN A 54 -4.43 -8.15 -20.13
N TYR A 55 -5.29 -7.24 -19.69
CA TYR A 55 -6.56 -7.55 -19.06
C TYR A 55 -7.71 -6.91 -19.82
N THR A 56 -8.86 -7.58 -19.84
CA THR A 56 -10.12 -6.99 -20.32
C THR A 56 -10.98 -6.63 -19.12
N ILE A 57 -11.43 -5.38 -19.06
CA ILE A 57 -12.32 -4.89 -18.01
C ILE A 57 -13.60 -4.33 -18.62
N SER A 58 -14.72 -4.52 -17.92
CA SER A 58 -16.00 -3.94 -18.30
C SER A 58 -16.26 -2.69 -17.48
N LEU A 59 -16.40 -1.54 -18.13
CA LEU A 59 -16.70 -0.25 -17.51
C LEU A 59 -18.03 0.30 -18.04
N LYS A 60 -18.68 1.15 -17.26
CA LYS A 60 -19.90 1.84 -17.71
C LYS A 60 -19.56 2.75 -18.88
N LYS A 61 -20.42 2.78 -19.91
CA LYS A 61 -20.23 3.62 -21.11
C LYS A 61 -19.99 5.09 -20.77
N LYS A 62 -20.73 5.64 -19.79
CA LYS A 62 -20.56 7.02 -19.32
C LYS A 62 -19.13 7.30 -18.83
N ILE A 63 -18.54 6.37 -18.07
CA ILE A 63 -17.17 6.51 -17.54
C ILE A 63 -16.15 6.48 -18.66
N ILE A 64 -16.35 5.62 -19.68
CA ILE A 64 -15.45 5.56 -20.84
C ILE A 64 -15.50 6.88 -21.62
N ALA A 65 -16.69 7.44 -21.82
CA ALA A 65 -16.85 8.72 -22.50
C ALA A 65 -16.18 9.87 -21.72
N GLU A 66 -16.40 9.96 -20.41
CA GLU A 66 -15.74 10.95 -19.55
C GLU A 66 -14.20 10.80 -19.55
N LEU A 67 -13.70 9.57 -19.60
CA LEU A 67 -12.26 9.31 -19.71
C LEU A 67 -11.70 9.77 -21.06
N GLU A 68 -12.42 9.54 -22.14
CA GLU A 68 -12.01 9.95 -23.49
C GLU A 68 -11.96 11.47 -23.61
N GLU A 69 -13.00 12.16 -23.15
CA GLU A 69 -13.08 13.63 -23.10
C GLU A 69 -11.96 14.20 -22.22
N PHE A 70 -11.73 13.62 -21.04
CA PHE A 70 -10.63 14.05 -20.17
C PHE A 70 -9.26 13.94 -20.84
N LEU A 71 -8.98 12.82 -21.53
CA LEU A 71 -7.70 12.63 -22.21
C LEU A 71 -7.54 13.53 -23.43
N GLU A 72 -8.64 13.93 -24.06
CA GLU A 72 -8.62 14.89 -25.18
C GLU A 72 -8.33 16.31 -24.70
N ASP A 73 -8.96 16.73 -23.60
CA ASP A 73 -8.84 18.09 -23.06
C ASP A 73 -7.58 18.30 -22.20
N PHE A 74 -7.20 17.29 -21.42
CA PHE A 74 -6.19 17.40 -20.35
C PHE A 74 -5.13 16.29 -20.40
N GLY A 75 -5.20 15.37 -21.35
CA GLY A 75 -4.23 14.28 -21.46
C GLY A 75 -2.84 14.80 -21.82
N ASP A 76 -1.82 14.23 -21.19
CA ASP A 76 -0.44 14.55 -21.54
C ASP A 76 -0.09 14.06 -22.96
N PHE A 77 0.89 14.69 -23.60
CA PHE A 77 1.33 14.27 -24.93
C PHE A 77 1.80 12.80 -24.92
N GLY A 78 1.11 11.95 -25.67
CA GLY A 78 1.39 10.52 -25.77
C GLY A 78 0.76 9.67 -24.66
N GLU A 79 -0.07 10.26 -23.79
CA GLU A 79 -0.85 9.50 -22.83
C GLU A 79 -1.94 8.67 -23.53
N THR A 80 -2.08 7.41 -23.11
CA THR A 80 -3.08 6.47 -23.62
C THR A 80 -4.06 6.10 -22.52
N LYS A 81 -5.24 5.59 -22.89
CA LYS A 81 -6.21 5.04 -21.93
C LYS A 81 -5.57 4.01 -21.00
N SER A 82 -4.70 3.16 -21.53
CA SER A 82 -4.00 2.14 -20.77
C SER A 82 -3.02 2.72 -19.76
N SER A 83 -2.19 3.70 -20.16
CA SER A 83 -1.24 4.35 -19.25
C SER A 83 -1.96 5.15 -18.18
N PHE A 84 -3.02 5.87 -18.54
CA PHE A 84 -3.86 6.60 -17.60
C PHE A 84 -4.49 5.66 -16.56
N ILE A 85 -5.13 4.57 -17.02
CA ILE A 85 -5.76 3.57 -16.13
C ILE A 85 -4.70 2.91 -15.21
N GLN A 86 -3.51 2.61 -15.75
CA GLN A 86 -2.42 2.04 -14.96
C GLN A 86 -1.97 3.01 -13.85
N ASN A 87 -1.79 4.29 -14.19
CA ASN A 87 -1.43 5.33 -13.23
C ASN A 87 -2.53 5.52 -12.17
N ALA A 88 -3.79 5.55 -12.57
CA ALA A 88 -4.93 5.67 -11.66
C ALA A 88 -5.00 4.49 -10.67
N ILE A 89 -4.76 3.26 -11.13
CA ILE A 89 -4.70 2.07 -10.26
C ILE A 89 -3.55 2.20 -9.26
N SER A 90 -2.34 2.56 -9.73
CA SER A 90 -1.17 2.74 -8.87
C SER A 90 -1.42 3.79 -7.78
N ASN A 91 -1.96 4.94 -8.17
CA ASN A 91 -2.30 6.03 -7.26
C ASN A 91 -3.36 5.61 -6.23
N SER A 92 -4.41 4.91 -6.66
CA SER A 92 -5.45 4.41 -5.75
C SER A 92 -4.92 3.42 -4.72
N ILE A 93 -4.01 2.52 -5.13
CA ILE A 93 -3.36 1.56 -4.22
C ILE A 93 -2.50 2.31 -3.20
N ASN A 94 -1.69 3.27 -3.64
CA ASN A 94 -0.81 4.04 -2.76
C ASN A 94 -1.60 4.89 -1.76
N GLN A 95 -2.66 5.55 -2.21
CA GLN A 95 -3.54 6.32 -1.34
C GLN A 95 -4.19 5.43 -0.27
N ARG A 96 -4.72 4.26 -0.64
CA ARG A 96 -5.29 3.32 0.33
C ARG A 96 -4.26 2.83 1.35
N LYS A 97 -3.03 2.56 0.93
CA LYS A 97 -1.93 2.20 1.84
C LYS A 97 -1.66 3.33 2.84
N LEU A 98 -1.63 4.58 2.39
CA LEU A 98 -1.42 5.74 3.26
C LEU A 98 -2.57 5.91 4.26
N GLU A 99 -3.82 5.88 3.80
CA GLU A 99 -5.00 5.97 4.66
C GLU A 99 -5.03 4.85 5.72
N MET A 100 -4.61 3.64 5.36
CA MET A 100 -4.51 2.53 6.32
C MET A 100 -3.40 2.77 7.35
N LYS A 101 -2.23 3.29 6.93
CA LYS A 101 -1.14 3.64 7.85
C LYS A 101 -1.60 4.70 8.85
N GLU A 102 -2.26 5.76 8.39
CA GLU A 102 -2.78 6.82 9.26
C GLU A 102 -3.80 6.27 10.27
N LYS A 103 -4.75 5.45 9.82
CA LYS A 103 -5.72 4.79 10.71
C LYS A 103 -5.06 3.90 11.77
N LEU A 104 -3.95 3.24 11.44
CA LEU A 104 -3.20 2.42 12.39
C LEU A 104 -2.45 3.28 13.41
N LEU A 105 -1.78 4.33 12.95
CA LEU A 105 -1.10 5.29 13.83
C LEU A 105 -2.07 5.94 14.81
N ASP A 106 -3.26 6.34 14.35
CA ASP A 106 -4.29 6.91 15.21
C ASP A 106 -4.82 5.93 16.26
N LYS A 107 -4.90 4.64 15.92
CA LYS A 107 -5.27 3.60 16.89
C LYS A 107 -4.19 3.38 17.93
N ILE A 108 -2.91 3.40 17.52
CA ILE A 108 -1.77 3.28 18.44
C ILE A 108 -1.77 4.44 19.43
N LYS A 109 -1.91 5.68 18.94
CA LYS A 109 -2.01 6.88 19.81
C LYS A 109 -3.15 6.80 20.82
N LYS A 110 -4.28 6.17 20.46
CA LYS A 110 -5.42 5.96 21.36
C LYS A 110 -5.20 4.85 22.39
N LEU A 111 -4.24 3.97 22.18
CA LEU A 111 -3.87 2.89 23.10
C LEU A 111 -2.72 3.29 24.04
N GLU A 112 -1.91 4.27 23.64
CA GLU A 112 -0.82 4.85 24.45
C GLU A 112 -1.29 5.95 25.42
N ASN A 113 -2.54 6.44 25.28
CA ASN A 113 -3.22 7.32 26.24
C ASN A 113 -4.22 6.53 27.09
#